data_AF-A0A1S1H185-F1
#
_entry.id   AF-A0A1S1H185-F1
#
_cell.length_a   1.000
_cell.length_b   1.000
_cell.length_c   1.000
_cell.angle_alpha   90.00
_cell.angle_beta   90.00
_cell.angle_gamma   90.00
#
_symmetry.space_group_name_H-M   'P 1'
#
loop_
_entity.id
_entity.type
_entity.pdbx_description
1 polymer ?
#
loop_
_entity_poly.entity_id
_entity_poly.type
_entity_poly.pdbx_seq_one_letter_code
_entity_poly.pdbx_strand_id
1 'polypeptide(L)'
;MYAVYKGIRYSAEQFAGERKITLHSKSQDEGFEAYVSKISGRVFKDHFVKKVKMEELDYLYSIHYEIQYKGHSFYVSSGMIRRNIEKDWFEIIPSANQNEIKDELGFKQINKLEWAKEIGRKDIEVLKIVETPLGIFKDQGVKVKSLEGQDIDDFLNSIEQ
;
A
#
# COMPACT_ATOMS: atom_id res chain seq x y z
N MET A 1 -6.11 2.93 -0.74
CA MET A 1 -6.53 2.33 0.55
C MET A 1 -7.29 1.04 0.25
N TYR A 2 -7.59 0.23 1.26
CA TYR A 2 -8.39 -0.98 1.10
C TYR A 2 -9.58 -0.95 2.07
N ALA A 3 -10.69 -1.52 1.64
CA ALA A 3 -11.90 -1.64 2.43
C ALA A 3 -12.41 -3.07 2.38
N VAL A 4 -12.96 -3.55 3.50
CA VAL A 4 -13.72 -4.80 3.56
C VAL A 4 -15.19 -4.43 3.61
N TYR A 5 -15.96 -4.96 2.66
CA TYR A 5 -17.40 -4.75 2.55
C TYR A 5 -18.09 -6.10 2.36
N LYS A 6 -18.96 -6.46 3.31
CA LYS A 6 -19.62 -7.77 3.37
C LYS A 6 -18.63 -8.94 3.31
N GLY A 7 -17.49 -8.81 3.99
CA GLY A 7 -16.42 -9.80 4.03
C GLY A 7 -15.51 -9.84 2.80
N ILE A 8 -15.75 -9.03 1.77
CA ILE A 8 -14.93 -8.99 0.54
C ILE A 8 -14.01 -7.77 0.58
N ARG A 9 -12.73 -7.98 0.24
CA ARG A 9 -11.72 -6.92 0.17
C ARG A 9 -11.76 -6.23 -1.20
N TYR A 10 -11.86 -4.90 -1.18
CA TYR A 10 -11.83 -4.03 -2.35
C TYR A 10 -10.70 -3.01 -2.23
N SER A 11 -10.15 -2.59 -3.37
CA SER A 11 -9.42 -1.32 -3.39
C SER A 11 -10.42 -0.18 -3.22
N ALA A 12 -9.99 0.84 -2.51
CA ALA A 12 -10.87 1.93 -2.10
C ALA A 12 -10.18 3.29 -2.22
N GLU A 13 -11.02 4.31 -2.38
CA GLU A 13 -10.64 5.71 -2.41
C GLU A 13 -11.69 6.57 -1.70
N GLN A 14 -11.24 7.61 -0.99
CA GLN A 14 -12.10 8.66 -0.47
C GLN A 14 -11.73 9.98 -1.13
N PHE A 15 -12.60 10.48 -2.01
CA PHE A 15 -12.39 11.76 -2.66
C PHE A 15 -12.52 12.91 -1.65
N ALA A 16 -11.69 13.95 -1.82
CA ALA A 16 -11.75 15.14 -0.99
C ALA A 16 -13.16 15.75 -0.98
N GLY A 17 -13.69 16.01 0.21
CA GLY A 17 -15.05 16.53 0.41
C GLY A 17 -16.18 15.49 0.29
N GLU A 18 -15.88 14.25 -0.13
CA GLU A 18 -16.87 13.17 -0.15
C GLU A 18 -16.93 12.44 1.21
N ARG A 19 -18.15 12.26 1.74
CA ARG A 19 -18.39 11.49 2.97
C ARG A 19 -18.45 9.97 2.74
N LYS A 20 -18.46 9.55 1.48
CA LYS A 20 -18.56 8.14 1.08
C LYS A 20 -17.20 7.62 0.65
N ILE A 21 -17.01 6.32 0.82
CA ILE A 21 -15.88 5.56 0.29
C ILE A 21 -16.30 4.96 -1.05
N THR A 22 -15.46 5.13 -2.06
CA THR A 22 -15.63 4.49 -3.36
C THR A 22 -14.86 3.17 -3.34
N LEU A 23 -15.57 2.06 -3.52
CA LEU A 23 -15.02 0.72 -3.71
C LEU A 23 -14.83 0.47 -5.20
N HIS A 24 -13.73 -0.17 -5.58
CA HIS A 24 -13.42 -0.49 -6.97
C HIS A 24 -13.36 -2.01 -7.13
N SER A 25 -13.98 -2.51 -8.20
CA SER A 25 -13.98 -3.93 -8.56
C SER A 25 -13.69 -4.11 -10.06
N LYS A 26 -13.01 -5.20 -10.40
CA LYS A 26 -12.84 -5.66 -11.79
C LYS A 26 -14.02 -6.56 -12.24
N SER A 27 -14.89 -6.97 -11.32
CA SER A 27 -16.09 -7.76 -11.57
C SER A 27 -17.36 -6.96 -11.30
N GLN A 28 -18.44 -7.32 -12.00
CA GLN A 28 -19.75 -6.72 -11.79
C GLN A 28 -20.43 -7.35 -10.55
N ASP A 29 -20.06 -6.85 -9.38
CA ASP A 29 -20.64 -7.28 -8.11
C ASP A 29 -22.00 -6.58 -7.84
N GLU A 30 -22.80 -7.13 -6.93
CA GLU A 30 -24.16 -6.64 -6.67
C GLU A 30 -24.19 -5.15 -6.25
N GLY A 31 -24.88 -4.34 -7.06
CA GLY A 31 -25.04 -2.91 -6.87
C GLY A 31 -23.74 -2.11 -7.03
N PHE A 32 -22.74 -2.68 -7.72
CA PHE A 32 -21.67 -1.90 -8.35
C PHE A 32 -22.11 -1.47 -9.75
N GLU A 33 -21.69 -0.28 -10.15
CA GLU A 33 -22.01 0.32 -11.44
C GLU A 33 -20.73 0.50 -12.25
N ALA A 34 -20.82 0.51 -13.59
CA ALA A 34 -19.67 0.78 -14.44
C ALA A 34 -19.06 2.16 -14.10
N TYR A 35 -17.74 2.22 -13.95
CA TYR A 35 -17.06 3.46 -13.67
C TYR A 35 -17.15 4.41 -14.86
N VAL A 36 -17.51 5.65 -14.56
CA VAL A 36 -17.58 6.74 -15.53
C VAL A 36 -16.53 7.77 -15.13
N SER A 37 -15.59 8.06 -16.03
CA SER A 37 -14.59 9.10 -15.82
C SER A 37 -15.29 10.44 -15.61
N LYS A 38 -15.03 11.09 -14.46
CA LYS A 38 -15.50 12.45 -14.18
C LYS A 38 -14.97 13.49 -15.18
N ILE A 39 -13.85 13.21 -15.85
CA ILE A 39 -13.18 14.13 -16.79
C ILE A 39 -13.75 14.00 -18.19
N SER A 40 -13.86 12.76 -18.70
CA SER A 40 -14.17 12.50 -20.12
C SER A 40 -15.57 11.92 -20.35
N GLY A 41 -16.31 11.55 -19.31
CA GLY A 41 -17.58 10.82 -19.43
C GLY A 41 -17.43 9.40 -19.98
N ARG A 42 -16.20 8.92 -20.21
CA ARG A 42 -15.94 7.57 -20.71
C ARG A 42 -16.37 6.53 -19.68
N VAL A 43 -17.19 5.57 -20.13
CA VAL A 43 -17.56 4.38 -19.37
C VAL A 43 -16.49 3.31 -19.53
N PHE A 44 -16.04 2.75 -18.42
CA PHE A 44 -15.08 1.66 -18.37
C PHE A 44 -15.83 0.35 -18.11
N LYS A 45 -15.83 -0.55 -19.10
CA LYS A 45 -16.63 -1.78 -19.06
C LYS A 45 -16.13 -2.83 -18.08
N ASP A 46 -14.84 -2.78 -17.76
CA ASP A 46 -14.16 -3.76 -16.90
C ASP A 46 -13.74 -3.16 -15.55
N HIS A 47 -14.31 -2.00 -15.21
CA HIS A 47 -14.07 -1.31 -13.95
C HIS A 47 -15.40 -0.88 -13.37
N PHE A 48 -15.74 -1.43 -12.22
CA PHE A 48 -16.99 -1.15 -11.53
C PHE A 48 -16.71 -0.45 -10.20
N VAL A 49 -17.64 0.41 -9.78
CA VAL A 49 -17.53 1.16 -8.53
C VAL A 49 -18.82 1.11 -7.71
N LYS A 50 -18.67 1.21 -6.40
CA LYS A 50 -19.78 1.39 -5.47
C LYS A 50 -19.42 2.45 -4.44
N LYS A 51 -20.33 3.37 -4.16
CA LYS A 51 -20.16 4.37 -3.10
C LYS A 51 -20.92 3.96 -1.85
N VAL A 52 -20.20 3.70 -0.78
CA VAL A 52 -20.75 3.27 0.51
C VAL A 52 -20.39 4.26 1.61
N LYS A 53 -21.21 4.35 2.65
CA LYS A 53 -20.84 5.08 3.87
C LYS A 53 -19.81 4.27 4.65
N MET A 54 -19.01 4.95 5.47
CA MET A 54 -17.95 4.29 6.25
C MET A 54 -18.52 3.29 7.26
N GLU A 55 -19.71 3.56 7.79
CA GLU A 55 -20.43 2.72 8.75
C GLU A 55 -20.98 1.43 8.12
N GLU A 56 -20.99 1.33 6.79
CA GLU A 56 -21.39 0.11 6.06
C GLU A 56 -20.19 -0.82 5.79
N LEU A 57 -18.97 -0.36 6.09
CA LEU A 57 -17.75 -1.16 5.92
C LEU A 57 -17.51 -2.04 7.15
N ASP A 58 -16.99 -3.24 6.91
CA ASP A 58 -16.49 -4.10 7.98
C ASP A 58 -15.12 -3.59 8.49
N TYR A 59 -14.32 -3.02 7.58
CA TYR A 59 -12.99 -2.50 7.87
C TYR A 59 -12.52 -1.51 6.78
N LEU A 60 -11.74 -0.50 7.17
CA LEU A 60 -11.07 0.41 6.25
C LEU A 60 -9.64 0.66 6.73
N TYR A 61 -8.66 0.50 5.86
CA TYR A 61 -7.26 0.59 6.22
C TYR A 61 -6.36 1.04 5.07
N SER A 62 -5.20 1.57 5.42
CA SER A 62 -4.08 1.78 4.48
C SER A 62 -3.04 0.69 4.68
N ILE A 63 -2.40 0.28 3.60
CA ILE A 63 -1.20 -0.56 3.66
C ILE A 63 0.01 0.33 3.41
N HIS A 64 1.01 0.21 4.25
CA HIS A 64 2.38 0.58 3.92
C HIS A 64 3.31 -0.62 4.16
N TYR A 65 4.52 -0.52 3.63
CA TYR A 65 5.50 -1.59 3.72
C TYR A 65 6.73 -1.09 4.46
N GLU A 66 7.31 -1.97 5.27
CA GLU A 66 8.62 -1.77 5.86
C GLU A 66 9.54 -2.91 5.46
N ILE A 67 10.81 -2.61 5.20
CA ILE A 67 11.84 -3.59 4.91
C ILE A 67 12.86 -3.58 6.04
N GLN A 68 13.24 -4.77 6.52
CA GLN A 68 14.45 -4.94 7.32
C GLN A 68 15.66 -5.09 6.40
N TYR A 69 16.62 -4.18 6.52
CA TYR A 69 17.89 -4.16 5.81
C TYR A 69 19.02 -4.03 6.82
N LYS A 70 19.93 -5.02 6.86
CA LYS A 70 21.06 -5.07 7.79
C LYS A 70 20.63 -4.91 9.25
N GLY A 71 19.57 -5.60 9.66
CA GLY A 71 19.07 -5.58 11.03
C GLY A 71 18.17 -4.39 11.39
N HIS A 72 17.97 -3.42 10.50
CA HIS A 72 17.17 -2.21 10.78
C HIS A 72 15.93 -2.14 9.89
N SER A 73 14.78 -1.74 10.46
CA SER A 73 13.53 -1.54 9.71
C SER A 73 13.47 -0.14 9.12
N PHE A 74 13.05 -0.05 7.86
CA PHE A 74 12.90 1.20 7.11
C PHE A 74 11.57 1.22 6.36
N TYR A 75 10.99 2.40 6.21
CA TYR A 75 9.79 2.58 5.40
C TYR A 75 10.15 2.43 3.91
N VAL A 76 9.31 1.74 3.14
CA VAL A 76 9.48 1.60 1.69
C VAL A 76 8.77 2.76 0.98
N SER A 77 9.53 3.69 0.42
CA SER A 77 9.00 4.83 -0.35
C SER A 77 8.68 4.46 -1.79
N SER A 78 9.39 3.47 -2.35
CA SER A 78 9.03 2.94 -3.67
C SER A 78 7.66 2.27 -3.59
N GLY A 79 6.76 2.59 -4.52
CA GLY A 79 5.48 1.89 -4.61
C GLY A 79 5.70 0.38 -4.75
N MET A 80 4.93 -0.42 -4.00
CA MET A 80 4.89 -1.88 -4.13
C MET A 80 4.04 -2.27 -5.35
N ILE A 81 4.60 -2.02 -6.53
CA ILE A 81 3.95 -2.22 -7.84
C ILE A 81 4.80 -3.12 -8.71
N ARG A 82 4.16 -3.87 -9.62
CA ARG A 82 4.81 -4.86 -10.47
C ARG A 82 6.04 -4.32 -11.21
N ARG A 83 5.94 -3.10 -11.75
CA ARG A 83 7.04 -2.43 -12.47
C ARG A 83 8.32 -2.27 -11.65
N ASN A 84 8.21 -2.00 -10.34
CA ASN A 84 9.37 -1.81 -9.47
C ASN A 84 9.96 -3.17 -9.06
N ILE A 85 9.07 -4.14 -8.76
CA ILE A 85 9.43 -5.52 -8.41
C ILE A 85 10.21 -6.19 -9.54
N GLU A 86 9.75 -6.07 -10.79
CA GLU A 86 10.43 -6.65 -11.97
C GLU A 86 11.80 -6.05 -12.24
N LYS A 87 12.03 -4.82 -11.79
CA LYS A 87 13.34 -4.15 -11.87
C LYS A 87 14.26 -4.47 -10.70
N ASP A 88 13.79 -5.30 -9.76
CA ASP A 88 14.45 -5.55 -8.49
C ASP A 88 14.82 -4.25 -7.75
N TRP A 89 13.88 -3.30 -7.74
CA TRP A 89 14.12 -1.94 -7.26
C TRP A 89 13.18 -1.58 -6.12
N PHE A 90 13.76 -1.43 -4.94
CA PHE A 90 13.09 -0.95 -3.74
C PHE A 90 13.81 0.26 -3.18
N GLU A 91 13.07 1.31 -2.88
CA GLU A 91 13.61 2.51 -2.23
C GLU A 91 13.13 2.52 -0.78
N ILE A 92 14.08 2.61 0.15
CA ILE A 92 13.83 2.71 1.58
C ILE A 92 14.29 4.07 2.11
N ILE A 93 13.56 4.59 3.11
CA ILE A 93 13.87 5.87 3.75
C ILE A 93 14.06 5.70 5.26
N PRO A 94 15.01 6.43 5.87
CA PRO A 94 15.23 6.41 7.31
C PRO A 94 14.21 7.28 8.02
N SER A 95 13.79 6.88 9.22
CA SER A 95 13.01 7.71 10.12
C SER A 95 13.87 8.79 10.78
N ALA A 96 13.22 9.81 11.35
CA ALA A 96 13.91 10.97 11.94
C ALA A 96 14.91 10.61 13.07
N ASN A 97 14.71 9.47 13.74
CA ASN A 97 15.59 8.95 14.80
C ASN A 97 16.68 8.00 14.30
N GLN A 98 16.83 7.80 12.98
CA GLN A 98 17.82 6.89 12.38
C GLN A 98 18.99 7.64 11.72
N ASN A 99 19.36 8.84 12.21
CA ASN A 99 20.42 9.64 11.59
C ASN A 99 21.78 8.93 11.56
N GLU A 100 22.19 8.31 12.67
CA GLU A 100 23.47 7.57 12.73
C GLU A 100 23.46 6.37 11.78
N ILE A 101 22.40 5.56 11.87
CA ILE A 101 22.21 4.36 11.05
C ILE A 101 22.16 4.69 9.56
N LYS A 102 21.52 5.80 9.14
CA LYS A 102 21.45 6.14 7.71
C LYS A 102 22.84 6.42 7.13
N ASP A 103 23.72 7.07 7.90
CA ASP A 103 25.04 7.45 7.45
C ASP A 103 25.95 6.21 7.38
N GLU A 104 25.88 5.34 8.38
CA GLU A 104 26.58 4.05 8.42
C GLU A 104 26.19 3.12 7.25
N LEU A 105 24.89 3.08 6.93
CA LEU A 105 24.36 2.24 5.86
C LEU A 105 24.48 2.90 4.48
N GLY A 106 25.02 4.11 4.39
CA GLY A 106 25.28 4.81 3.14
C GLY A 106 24.00 5.18 2.38
N PHE A 107 23.02 5.74 3.09
CA PHE A 107 21.88 6.41 2.47
C PHE A 107 22.34 7.68 1.75
N LYS A 108 21.71 8.01 0.62
CA LYS A 108 22.04 9.20 -0.16
C LYS A 108 21.00 10.27 0.07
N GLN A 109 21.47 11.51 0.19
CA GLN A 109 20.57 12.66 0.23
C GLN A 109 19.93 12.85 -1.16
N ILE A 110 18.60 12.78 -1.24
CA ILE A 110 17.84 13.02 -2.47
C ILE A 110 17.55 14.52 -2.63
N ASN A 111 17.23 15.19 -1.52
CA ASN A 111 17.03 16.62 -1.48
C ASN A 111 17.37 17.16 -0.08
N LYS A 112 17.17 18.46 0.17
CA LYS A 112 17.55 19.12 1.43
C LYS A 112 16.98 18.45 2.69
N LEU A 113 15.86 17.74 2.58
CA LEU A 113 15.12 17.17 3.71
C LEU A 113 15.05 15.64 3.70
N GLU A 114 15.37 15.00 2.57
CA GLU A 114 15.09 13.58 2.36
C GLU A 114 16.35 12.80 1.98
N TRP A 115 16.45 11.60 2.55
CA TRP A 115 17.47 10.62 2.26
C TRP A 115 16.78 9.32 1.86
N ALA A 116 17.37 8.59 0.93
CA ALA A 116 16.92 7.25 0.62
C ALA A 116 18.07 6.33 0.24
N LYS A 117 17.75 5.05 0.18
CA LYS A 117 18.64 4.01 -0.31
C LYS A 117 17.86 3.08 -1.22
N GLU A 118 18.44 2.81 -2.38
CA GLU A 118 17.96 1.79 -3.29
C GLU A 118 18.58 0.44 -2.91
N ILE A 119 17.75 -0.58 -2.83
CA ILE A 119 18.13 -1.96 -2.52
C ILE A 119 17.40 -2.93 -3.46
N GLY A 120 17.95 -4.14 -3.60
CA GLY A 120 17.30 -5.24 -4.31
C GLY A 120 16.72 -6.28 -3.35
N ARG A 121 15.95 -7.21 -3.88
CA ARG A 121 15.31 -8.32 -3.16
C ARG A 121 16.30 -9.10 -2.31
N LYS A 122 17.53 -9.33 -2.81
CA LYS A 122 18.59 -10.06 -2.09
C LYS A 122 19.03 -9.39 -0.79
N ASP A 123 18.79 -8.09 -0.65
CA ASP A 123 19.15 -7.29 0.52
C ASP A 123 18.02 -7.25 1.56
N ILE A 124 16.82 -7.73 1.22
CA ILE A 124 15.64 -7.72 2.09
C ILE A 124 15.70 -8.95 3.01
N GLU A 125 15.83 -8.69 4.31
CA GLU A 125 15.79 -9.73 5.36
C GLU A 125 14.35 -10.08 5.71
N VAL A 126 13.54 -9.05 5.98
CA VAL A 126 12.13 -9.15 6.34
C VAL A 126 11.33 -8.11 5.57
N LEU A 127 10.19 -8.51 5.01
CA LEU A 127 9.19 -7.59 4.49
C LEU A 127 7.98 -7.56 5.44
N LYS A 128 7.67 -6.39 5.99
CA LYS A 128 6.48 -6.17 6.80
C LYS A 128 5.39 -5.51 5.96
N ILE A 129 4.21 -6.10 6.00
CA ILE A 129 2.96 -5.53 5.48
C ILE A 129 2.23 -4.95 6.68
N VAL A 130 2.11 -3.62 6.72
CA VAL A 130 1.53 -2.90 7.84
C VAL A 130 0.17 -2.35 7.45
N GLU A 131 -0.89 -2.87 8.07
CA GLU A 131 -2.25 -2.40 7.92
C GLU A 131 -2.59 -1.40 9.03
N THR A 132 -2.73 -0.14 8.66
CA THR A 132 -3.15 0.94 9.58
C THR A 132 -4.65 1.18 9.40
N PRO A 133 -5.49 0.91 10.41
CA PRO A 133 -6.91 1.23 10.35
C PRO A 133 -7.16 2.73 10.17
N LEU A 134 -8.24 3.08 9.47
CA LEU A 134 -8.62 4.44 9.14
C LEU A 134 -10.01 4.80 9.67
N GLY A 135 -10.29 6.10 9.77
CA GLY A 135 -11.62 6.60 10.13
C GLY A 135 -12.12 6.06 11.47
N ILE A 136 -13.34 5.50 11.48
CA ILE A 136 -13.97 4.92 12.67
C ILE A 136 -13.31 3.62 13.16
N PHE A 137 -12.37 3.06 12.38
CA PHE A 137 -11.70 1.79 12.71
C PHE A 137 -10.35 1.99 13.42
N LYS A 138 -9.91 3.23 13.64
CA LYS A 138 -8.59 3.57 14.22
C LYS A 138 -8.27 2.85 15.52
N ASP A 139 -9.27 2.59 16.35
CA ASP A 139 -9.10 1.95 17.66
C ASP A 139 -8.87 0.42 17.57
N GLN A 140 -8.97 -0.19 16.37
CA GLN A 140 -8.71 -1.63 16.17
C GLN A 140 -7.21 -2.00 16.21
N GLY A 141 -6.32 -1.01 16.24
CA GLY A 141 -4.87 -1.22 16.29
C GLY A 141 -4.25 -1.62 14.94
N VAL A 142 -2.95 -1.37 14.83
CA VAL A 142 -2.18 -1.69 13.62
C VAL A 142 -1.96 -3.20 13.54
N LYS A 143 -2.19 -3.79 12.37
CA LYS A 143 -1.87 -5.19 12.09
C LYS A 143 -0.58 -5.26 11.28
N VAL A 144 0.35 -6.12 11.69
CA VAL A 144 1.63 -6.31 11.01
C VAL A 144 1.77 -7.77 10.64
N LYS A 145 2.01 -8.03 9.34
CA LYS A 145 2.44 -9.35 8.85
C LYS A 145 3.88 -9.26 8.39
N SER A 146 4.74 -10.12 8.93
CA SER A 146 6.15 -10.22 8.55
C SER A 146 6.36 -11.41 7.62
N LEU A 147 7.14 -11.23 6.56
CA LEU A 147 7.49 -12.26 5.58
C LEU A 147 9.01 -12.37 5.49
N GLU A 148 9.52 -13.59 5.35
CA GLU A 148 10.95 -13.91 5.28
C GLU A 148 11.21 -14.93 4.17
N GLY A 149 12.39 -14.88 3.57
CA GLY A 149 12.82 -15.87 2.57
C GLY A 149 11.79 -16.04 1.44
N GLN A 150 11.39 -17.27 1.17
CA GLN A 150 10.47 -17.61 0.07
C GLN A 150 9.11 -16.93 0.19
N ASP A 151 8.62 -16.64 1.40
CA ASP A 151 7.32 -15.97 1.58
C ASP A 151 7.34 -14.54 1.02
N ILE A 152 8.51 -13.89 1.00
CA ILE A 152 8.67 -12.59 0.34
C ILE A 152 8.50 -12.77 -1.17
N ASP A 153 9.15 -13.77 -1.76
CA ASP A 153 9.10 -14.01 -3.21
C ASP A 153 7.69 -14.38 -3.68
N ASP A 154 7.00 -15.22 -2.93
CA ASP A 154 5.62 -15.60 -3.21
C ASP A 154 4.68 -14.39 -3.13
N PHE A 155 4.87 -13.53 -2.12
CA PHE A 155 4.12 -12.29 -2.01
C PHE A 155 4.40 -11.33 -3.18
N LEU A 156 5.67 -11.08 -3.51
CA LEU A 156 6.04 -10.19 -4.61
C LEU A 156 5.51 -10.69 -5.96
N ASN A 157 5.46 -12.02 -6.15
CA ASN A 157 4.86 -12.64 -7.33
C ASN A 157 3.34 -12.52 -7.39
N SER A 158 2.66 -12.35 -6.24
CA SER A 158 1.21 -12.14 -6.17
C SER A 158 0.76 -10.72 -6.52
N ILE A 159 1.68 -9.76 -6.61
CA ILE A 159 1.35 -8.37 -6.95
C ILE A 159 0.99 -8.28 -8.44
N GLU A 160 -0.28 -7.98 -8.72
CA GLU A 160 -0.82 -7.82 -10.08
C GLU A 160 -0.22 -6.60 -10.82
N GLN A 161 -0.35 -6.62 -12.16
CA GLN A 161 0.06 -5.54 -13.09
C GLN A 161 -0.77 -4.26 -12.93
#